data_AF-A0A6L3IRV1-F1
#
_entry.id   AF-A0A6L3IRV1-F1
#
_cell.length_a   1.000
_cell.length_b   1.000
_cell.length_c   1.000
_cell.angle_alpha   90.00
_cell.angle_beta   90.00
_cell.angle_gamma   90.00
#
_symmetry.space_group_name_H-M   'P 1'
#
loop_
_entity.id
_entity.type
_entity.pdbx_description
1 polymer ?
#
loop_
_entity_poly.entity_id
_entity_poly.type
_entity_poly.pdbx_seq_one_letter_code
_entity_poly.pdbx_strand_id
1 'polypeptide(L)'
;MHIDFTPPTNGTYNNSGSSRRLANYLEHEDLERMEKGIYTEGFFNLTEDNIYKSKVIKDIDANIGQLLKTDAKFYAIHVSPSKKEIQAMGNTEQEQAEAMKRYIREVFIPEYAKNFNKELSATEIKFYGKIHFDRSRSNNELNIHCHLIVSRKDQVNKKKLSPLTNHKNTKNGIIKGGFDRVNLFLQLEQGFDKLFNYNRQPKESFTYRNTMTNGSISEQFKLQELDSQSCERKIAISQDSNQENLFSVNLENKEASNQKDSQVYNTFNIFGLAGTYSSFSEEQILKRPKKKKKRKL
;
A
#
# COMPACT_ATOMS: atom_id res chain seq x y z
N MET A 1 -3.13 0.77 3.35
CA MET A 1 -2.20 1.24 2.29
C MET A 1 -2.23 0.29 1.11
N HIS A 2 -2.15 0.82 -0.12
CA HIS A 2 -1.94 0.04 -1.33
C HIS A 2 -0.49 0.20 -1.79
N ILE A 3 0.18 -0.91 -2.06
CA ILE A 3 1.55 -0.93 -2.55
C ILE A 3 1.59 -1.90 -3.73
N ASP A 4 2.06 -1.40 -4.87
CA ASP A 4 2.19 -2.19 -6.10
C ASP A 4 3.64 -2.29 -6.54
N PHE A 5 4.04 -3.50 -6.94
CA PHE A 5 5.34 -3.76 -7.58
C PHE A 5 5.12 -3.88 -9.07
N THR A 6 5.20 -2.77 -9.77
CA THR A 6 4.75 -2.70 -11.16
C THR A 6 5.56 -3.65 -12.03
N PRO A 7 4.90 -4.59 -12.73
CA PRO A 7 5.59 -5.54 -13.58
C PRO A 7 6.25 -4.81 -14.76
N PRO A 8 7.41 -5.30 -15.24
CA PRO A 8 8.06 -4.68 -16.38
C PRO A 8 7.19 -4.81 -17.63
N THR A 9 6.97 -3.69 -18.32
CA THR A 9 6.28 -3.64 -19.61
C THR A 9 7.21 -3.13 -20.70
N ASN A 10 6.80 -3.21 -21.97
CA ASN A 10 7.59 -2.63 -23.07
C ASN A 10 7.54 -1.08 -23.11
N GLY A 11 6.65 -0.46 -22.32
CA GLY A 11 6.40 0.99 -22.30
C GLY A 11 7.20 1.74 -21.22
N THR A 12 6.51 2.61 -20.48
CA THR A 12 7.07 3.49 -19.43
C THR A 12 7.85 2.71 -18.36
N TYR A 13 7.31 1.56 -17.96
CA TYR A 13 7.88 0.70 -16.91
C TYR A 13 8.87 -0.33 -17.42
N ASN A 14 9.41 -0.16 -18.64
CA ASN A 14 10.49 -1.02 -19.13
C ASN A 14 11.74 -0.83 -18.26
N ASN A 15 12.13 -1.89 -17.58
CA ASN A 15 13.25 -1.86 -16.66
C ASN A 15 14.50 -2.57 -17.16
N SER A 16 14.53 -3.09 -18.39
CA SER A 16 15.72 -3.75 -18.96
C SER A 16 16.78 -2.76 -19.45
N GLY A 17 16.37 -1.52 -19.71
CA GLY A 17 17.23 -0.42 -20.18
C GLY A 17 17.38 0.71 -19.16
N SER A 18 17.53 1.93 -19.68
CA SER A 18 17.66 3.16 -18.89
C SER A 18 16.38 3.50 -18.13
N SER A 19 16.54 3.99 -16.91
CA SER A 19 15.47 4.57 -16.07
C SER A 19 14.91 5.90 -16.62
N ARG A 20 15.53 6.47 -17.66
CA ARG A 20 15.13 7.74 -18.28
C ARG A 20 13.65 7.81 -18.66
N ARG A 21 13.08 6.74 -19.19
CA ARG A 21 11.66 6.75 -19.61
C ARG A 21 10.74 6.95 -18.42
N LEU A 22 10.94 6.17 -17.36
CA LEU A 22 10.18 6.28 -16.12
C LEU A 22 10.42 7.65 -15.45
N ALA A 23 11.68 8.06 -15.31
CA ALA A 23 11.99 9.33 -14.65
C ALA A 23 11.43 10.55 -15.42
N ASN A 24 11.40 10.49 -16.76
CA ASN A 24 10.71 11.50 -17.57
C ASN A 24 9.20 11.48 -17.30
N TYR A 25 8.57 10.30 -17.37
CA TYR A 25 7.13 10.17 -17.13
C TYR A 25 6.73 10.75 -15.77
N LEU A 26 7.51 10.47 -14.71
CA LEU A 26 7.23 11.01 -13.38
C LEU A 26 7.38 12.55 -13.31
N GLU A 27 8.28 13.18 -14.07
CA GLU A 27 8.26 14.65 -14.16
C GLU A 27 7.09 15.18 -15.00
N HIS A 28 6.59 14.41 -15.97
CA HIS A 28 5.48 14.87 -16.80
C HIS A 28 4.16 14.95 -16.03
N GLU A 29 3.95 14.09 -15.03
CA GLU A 29 2.76 14.16 -14.17
C GLU A 29 2.69 15.49 -13.37
N ASP A 30 3.82 16.14 -13.13
CA ASP A 30 3.88 17.44 -12.44
C ASP A 30 3.65 18.65 -13.37
N LEU A 31 3.72 18.47 -14.70
CA LEU A 31 3.69 19.58 -15.66
C LEU A 31 2.42 20.43 -15.50
N GLU A 32 1.25 19.81 -15.34
CA GLU A 32 -0.01 20.55 -15.15
C GLU A 32 -0.02 21.41 -13.88
N ARG A 33 0.69 20.99 -12.83
CA ARG A 33 0.83 21.75 -11.57
C ARG A 33 1.83 22.88 -11.74
N MET A 34 2.96 22.60 -12.39
CA MET A 34 3.99 23.60 -12.69
C MET A 34 3.46 24.74 -13.58
N GLU A 35 2.66 24.42 -14.61
CA GLU A 35 2.00 25.42 -15.47
C GLU A 35 1.08 26.36 -14.69
N LYS A 36 0.48 25.86 -13.61
CA LYS A 36 -0.39 26.64 -12.71
C LYS A 36 0.38 27.34 -11.59
N GLY A 37 1.72 27.27 -11.59
CA GLY A 37 2.58 27.80 -10.53
C GLY A 37 2.38 27.11 -9.18
N ILE A 38 1.83 25.90 -9.17
CA ILE A 38 1.60 25.12 -7.95
C ILE A 38 2.88 24.36 -7.62
N TYR A 39 3.24 24.34 -6.34
CA TYR A 39 4.39 23.60 -5.83
C TYR A 39 4.33 22.12 -6.19
N THR A 40 5.50 21.58 -6.57
CA THR A 40 5.73 20.16 -6.89
C THR A 40 6.97 19.66 -6.16
N GLU A 41 6.96 18.36 -5.84
CA GLU A 41 8.05 17.73 -5.11
C GLU A 41 9.16 17.26 -6.05
N GLY A 42 10.41 17.54 -5.68
CA GLY A 42 11.57 16.96 -6.36
C GLY A 42 11.72 15.47 -6.07
N PHE A 43 12.65 14.80 -6.75
CA PHE A 43 13.01 13.45 -6.33
C PHE A 43 13.70 13.50 -4.96
N PHE A 44 13.61 12.42 -4.20
CA PHE A 44 14.29 12.27 -2.92
C PHE A 44 14.91 10.88 -2.79
N ASN A 45 15.85 10.70 -1.88
CA ASN A 45 16.39 9.41 -1.49
C ASN A 45 16.41 9.28 0.04
N LEU A 46 17.22 8.36 0.58
CA LEU A 46 17.31 8.11 2.01
C LEU A 46 17.67 9.37 2.83
N THR A 47 18.50 10.26 2.28
CA THR A 47 19.12 11.38 3.03
C THR A 47 18.97 12.74 2.34
N GLU A 48 18.71 12.77 1.04
CA GLU A 48 18.64 13.98 0.22
C GLU A 48 17.22 14.19 -0.33
N ASP A 49 16.82 15.46 -0.42
CA ASP A 49 15.61 15.94 -1.08
C ASP A 49 15.96 16.78 -2.32
N ASN A 50 14.96 17.11 -3.14
CA ASN A 50 15.10 18.01 -4.30
C ASN A 50 16.16 17.57 -5.32
N ILE A 51 16.28 16.26 -5.53
CA ILE A 51 17.22 15.65 -6.47
C ILE A 51 16.71 15.84 -7.89
N TYR A 52 17.58 16.32 -8.78
CA TYR A 52 17.25 16.46 -10.20
C TYR A 52 17.15 15.09 -10.90
N LYS A 53 16.20 14.96 -11.82
CA LYS A 53 16.03 13.76 -12.67
C LYS A 53 17.31 13.29 -13.33
N SER A 54 18.16 14.20 -13.83
CA SER A 54 19.41 13.83 -14.49
C SER A 54 20.34 13.02 -13.58
N LYS A 55 20.39 13.36 -12.28
CA LYS A 55 21.12 12.61 -11.26
C LYS A 55 20.49 11.24 -11.00
N VAL A 56 19.16 11.17 -10.88
CA VAL A 56 18.43 9.89 -10.73
C VAL A 56 18.78 8.92 -11.86
N ILE A 57 18.67 9.39 -13.11
CA ILE A 57 18.96 8.58 -14.30
C ILE A 57 20.41 8.10 -14.26
N LYS A 58 21.36 9.00 -14.04
CA LYS A 58 22.79 8.67 -13.99
C LYS A 58 23.09 7.62 -12.92
N ASP A 59 22.57 7.81 -11.72
CA ASP A 59 22.91 7.00 -10.55
C ASP A 59 22.28 5.59 -10.62
N ILE A 60 21.06 5.46 -11.17
CA ILE A 60 20.40 4.18 -11.41
C ILE A 60 21.03 3.44 -12.59
N ASP A 61 21.24 4.13 -13.72
CA ASP A 61 21.76 3.50 -14.94
C ASP A 61 23.23 3.05 -14.80
N ALA A 62 23.99 3.67 -13.90
CA ALA A 62 25.34 3.23 -13.54
C ALA A 62 25.36 2.03 -12.56
N ASN A 63 24.26 1.74 -11.86
CA ASN A 63 24.18 0.67 -10.85
C ASN A 63 23.74 -0.68 -11.44
N ILE A 64 24.45 -1.16 -12.47
CA ILE A 64 24.06 -2.33 -13.26
C ILE A 64 25.10 -3.46 -13.26
N GLY A 65 25.98 -3.48 -12.25
CA GLY A 65 27.11 -4.41 -12.15
C GLY A 65 26.71 -5.87 -12.35
N GLN A 66 27.32 -6.51 -13.36
CA GLN A 66 27.10 -7.91 -13.76
C GLN A 66 25.64 -8.24 -14.14
N LEU A 67 24.86 -7.25 -14.55
CA LEU A 67 23.54 -7.45 -15.16
C LEU A 67 23.68 -7.57 -16.68
N LEU A 68 23.00 -8.54 -17.27
CA LEU A 68 22.95 -8.73 -18.72
C LEU A 68 22.05 -7.68 -19.39
N LYS A 69 22.06 -7.61 -20.71
CA LYS A 69 21.21 -6.66 -21.46
C LYS A 69 19.72 -6.85 -21.16
N THR A 70 19.26 -8.09 -21.07
CA THR A 70 17.86 -8.46 -20.83
C THR A 70 17.46 -8.45 -19.36
N ASP A 71 18.43 -8.35 -18.44
CA ASP A 71 18.16 -8.29 -17.01
C ASP A 71 17.42 -6.99 -16.66
N ALA A 72 16.41 -7.05 -15.79
CA ALA A 72 15.90 -5.86 -15.11
C ALA A 72 17.06 -5.08 -14.47
N LYS A 73 17.04 -3.75 -14.52
CA LYS A 73 18.03 -2.81 -13.96
C LYS A 73 17.51 -2.10 -12.73
N PHE A 74 16.20 -1.86 -12.69
CA PHE A 74 15.47 -1.27 -11.59
C PHE A 74 14.08 -1.89 -11.46
N TYR A 75 13.35 -1.51 -10.42
CA TYR A 75 11.95 -1.85 -10.21
C TYR A 75 11.20 -0.56 -9.87
N ALA A 76 10.02 -0.41 -10.46
CA ALA A 76 9.08 0.64 -10.08
C ALA A 76 8.17 0.11 -8.98
N ILE A 77 7.90 0.95 -7.98
CA ILE A 77 7.00 0.62 -6.88
C ILE A 77 6.08 1.82 -6.68
N HIS A 78 4.79 1.58 -6.57
CA HIS A 78 3.80 2.60 -6.22
C HIS A 78 3.39 2.43 -4.76
N VAL A 79 3.38 3.52 -4.02
CA VAL A 79 2.93 3.57 -2.63
C VAL A 79 1.79 4.58 -2.56
N SER A 80 0.58 4.06 -2.33
CA SER A 80 -0.66 4.84 -2.31
C SER A 80 -1.38 4.61 -0.97
N PRO A 81 -1.16 5.49 0.03
CA PRO A 81 -1.95 5.48 1.25
C PRO A 81 -3.43 5.75 0.95
N SER A 82 -4.30 5.17 1.77
CA SER A 82 -5.73 5.48 1.73
C SER A 82 -6.00 6.88 2.27
N LYS A 83 -7.17 7.44 1.96
CA LYS A 83 -7.59 8.76 2.47
C LYS A 83 -7.42 8.92 3.98
N LYS A 84 -7.74 7.89 4.78
CA LYS A 84 -7.58 7.92 6.23
C LYS A 84 -6.11 7.93 6.67
N GLU A 85 -5.26 7.19 5.95
CA GLU A 85 -3.81 7.19 6.20
C GLU A 85 -3.20 8.55 5.81
N ILE A 86 -3.66 9.16 4.72
CA ILE A 86 -3.26 10.52 4.31
C ILE A 86 -3.64 11.54 5.39
N GLN A 87 -4.84 11.44 5.98
CA GLN A 87 -5.26 12.29 7.09
C GLN A 87 -4.36 12.12 8.33
N ALA A 88 -3.87 10.91 8.59
CA ALA A 88 -2.92 10.66 9.68
C ALA A 88 -1.49 11.19 9.38
N MET A 89 -1.17 11.44 8.12
CA MET A 89 0.12 11.99 7.69
C MET A 89 0.18 13.53 7.81
N GLY A 90 -0.96 14.22 7.90
CA GLY A 90 -0.99 15.67 8.06
C GLY A 90 -2.25 16.32 7.50
N ASN A 91 -2.43 17.60 7.79
CA ASN A 91 -3.58 18.40 7.34
C ASN A 91 -3.32 19.14 6.02
N THR A 92 -2.04 19.43 5.73
CA THR A 92 -1.63 20.13 4.50
C THR A 92 -0.89 19.21 3.53
N GLU A 93 -0.86 19.56 2.24
CA GLU A 93 -0.09 18.81 1.23
C GLU A 93 1.40 18.74 1.60
N GLN A 94 1.97 19.81 2.18
CA GLN A 94 3.37 19.82 2.61
C GLN A 94 3.63 18.88 3.79
N GLU A 95 2.80 18.95 4.84
CA GLU A 95 2.90 18.04 6.00
C GLU A 95 2.79 16.58 5.54
N GLN A 96 1.84 16.29 4.65
CA GLN A 96 1.64 14.95 4.11
C GLN A 96 2.83 14.47 3.27
N ALA A 97 3.46 15.35 2.50
CA ALA A 97 4.65 15.01 1.72
C ALA A 97 5.87 14.74 2.60
N GLU A 98 6.09 15.55 3.63
CA GLU A 98 7.15 15.33 4.62
C GLU A 98 6.93 14.01 5.39
N ALA A 99 5.69 13.76 5.82
CA ALA A 99 5.30 12.51 6.47
C ALA A 99 5.46 11.30 5.55
N MET A 100 5.11 11.41 4.26
CA MET A 100 5.33 10.36 3.27
C MET A 100 6.84 10.07 3.10
N LYS A 101 7.69 11.10 2.94
CA LYS A 101 9.15 10.91 2.87
C LYS A 101 9.67 10.22 4.13
N ARG A 102 9.21 10.65 5.31
CA ARG A 102 9.55 10.04 6.60
C ARG A 102 9.14 8.57 6.65
N TYR A 103 7.91 8.24 6.24
CA TYR A 103 7.45 6.85 6.14
C TYR A 103 8.32 6.00 5.22
N ILE A 104 8.68 6.53 4.05
CA ILE A 104 9.54 5.82 3.11
C ILE A 104 10.94 5.57 3.71
N ARG A 105 11.52 6.58 4.36
CA ARG A 105 12.87 6.52 4.96
C ARG A 105 12.95 5.64 6.21
N GLU A 106 11.98 5.76 7.12
CA GLU A 106 12.02 5.13 8.44
C GLU A 106 11.36 3.75 8.47
N VAL A 107 10.42 3.47 7.55
CA VAL A 107 9.66 2.22 7.55
C VAL A 107 9.86 1.45 6.24
N PHE A 108 9.54 2.08 5.10
CA PHE A 108 9.47 1.35 3.83
C PHE A 108 10.80 0.73 3.43
N ILE A 109 11.83 1.56 3.30
CA ILE A 109 13.14 1.11 2.79
C ILE A 109 13.86 0.17 3.78
N PRO A 110 13.82 0.40 5.11
CA PRO A 110 14.33 -0.58 6.08
C PRO A 110 13.66 -1.96 5.97
N GLU A 111 12.33 -2.02 5.95
CA GLU A 111 11.61 -3.30 5.83
C GLU A 111 11.82 -3.95 4.45
N TYR A 112 11.90 -3.13 3.39
CA TYR A 112 12.26 -3.59 2.05
C TYR A 112 13.64 -4.26 2.02
N ALA A 113 14.64 -3.65 2.65
CA ALA A 113 16.00 -4.19 2.74
C ALA A 113 16.05 -5.51 3.51
N LYS A 114 15.45 -5.52 4.71
CA LYS A 114 15.40 -6.69 5.59
C LYS A 114 14.71 -7.88 4.94
N ASN A 115 13.65 -7.64 4.16
CA ASN A 115 12.85 -8.68 3.52
C ASN A 115 13.64 -9.51 2.48
N PHE A 116 14.81 -9.05 2.04
CA PHE A 116 15.67 -9.85 1.16
C PHE A 116 16.36 -11.04 1.86
N ASN A 117 16.45 -11.03 3.19
CA ASN A 117 17.20 -12.00 3.99
C ASN A 117 18.69 -12.10 3.55
N LYS A 118 19.32 -10.95 3.29
CA LYS A 118 20.71 -10.83 2.80
C LYS A 118 21.59 -9.90 3.65
N GLU A 119 21.22 -9.71 4.92
CA GLU A 119 21.91 -8.80 5.84
C GLU A 119 22.07 -7.42 5.19
N LEU A 120 20.95 -6.88 4.71
CA LEU A 120 20.89 -5.58 4.06
C LEU A 120 20.24 -4.58 5.00
N SER A 121 20.84 -3.41 5.04
CA SER A 121 20.33 -2.20 5.69
C SER A 121 19.70 -1.25 4.66
N ALA A 122 18.95 -0.26 5.14
CA ALA A 122 18.35 0.77 4.29
C ALA A 122 19.40 1.55 3.47
N THR A 123 20.58 1.80 4.04
CA THR A 123 21.70 2.50 3.38
C THR A 123 22.29 1.72 2.21
N GLU A 124 22.08 0.41 2.13
CA GLU A 124 22.53 -0.41 1.00
C GLU A 124 21.51 -0.44 -0.15
N ILE A 125 20.30 0.10 0.03
CA ILE A 125 19.31 0.21 -1.03
C ILE A 125 19.55 1.49 -1.83
N LYS A 126 19.77 1.36 -3.14
CA LYS A 126 19.77 2.52 -4.06
C LYS A 126 18.36 2.74 -4.57
N PHE A 127 17.72 3.81 -4.12
CA PHE A 127 16.40 4.19 -4.58
C PHE A 127 16.28 5.70 -4.75
N TYR A 128 15.29 6.11 -5.55
CA TYR A 128 14.80 7.48 -5.61
C TYR A 128 13.28 7.45 -5.59
N GLY A 129 12.68 8.29 -4.76
CA GLY A 129 11.23 8.48 -4.69
C GLY A 129 10.82 9.80 -5.32
N LYS A 130 9.58 9.88 -5.77
CA LYS A 130 8.91 11.13 -6.16
C LYS A 130 7.47 11.11 -5.69
N ILE A 131 7.04 12.18 -5.05
CA ILE A 131 5.70 12.34 -4.51
C ILE A 131 4.86 13.13 -5.49
N HIS A 132 3.67 12.64 -5.76
CA HIS A 132 2.71 13.24 -6.68
C HIS A 132 1.40 13.51 -5.94
N PHE A 133 0.72 14.55 -6.38
CA PHE A 133 -0.53 15.01 -5.81
C PHE A 133 -1.60 14.98 -6.89
N ASP A 134 -2.37 13.90 -6.94
CA ASP A 134 -3.47 13.79 -7.88
C ASP A 134 -4.62 14.71 -7.44
N ARG A 135 -5.18 15.45 -8.40
CA ARG A 135 -6.53 16.02 -8.30
C ARG A 135 -7.42 15.21 -9.21
N SER A 136 -8.12 14.21 -8.70
CA SER A 136 -9.19 13.59 -9.50
C SER A 136 -10.23 14.67 -9.84
N ARG A 137 -10.74 14.66 -11.08
CA ARG A 137 -11.74 15.63 -11.57
C ARG A 137 -13.13 15.46 -10.91
N SER A 138 -13.31 14.43 -10.09
CA SER A 138 -14.54 14.12 -9.38
C SER A 138 -14.28 14.07 -7.87
N ASN A 139 -14.76 15.11 -7.17
CA ASN A 139 -14.84 15.23 -5.71
C ASN A 139 -13.51 15.15 -4.92
N ASN A 140 -12.75 16.25 -4.82
CA ASN A 140 -11.94 16.63 -3.64
C ASN A 140 -11.21 15.50 -2.86
N GLU A 141 -10.74 14.47 -3.54
CA GLU A 141 -10.05 13.36 -2.91
C GLU A 141 -8.55 13.69 -2.91
N LEU A 142 -8.04 13.99 -1.71
CA LEU A 142 -6.62 14.02 -1.43
C LEU A 142 -6.03 12.68 -1.86
N ASN A 143 -5.21 12.69 -2.90
CA ASN A 143 -4.59 11.49 -3.43
C ASN A 143 -3.09 11.73 -3.63
N ILE A 144 -2.40 11.93 -2.49
CA ILE A 144 -0.95 11.91 -2.43
C ILE A 144 -0.48 10.46 -2.59
N HIS A 145 0.45 10.24 -3.51
CA HIS A 145 1.08 8.94 -3.70
C HIS A 145 2.56 9.11 -4.03
N CYS A 146 3.33 8.04 -3.81
CA CYS A 146 4.76 8.04 -4.05
C CYS A 146 5.14 6.97 -5.07
N HIS A 147 5.90 7.38 -6.07
CA HIS A 147 6.58 6.48 -7.00
C HIS A 147 8.00 6.25 -6.51
N LEU A 148 8.45 5.00 -6.46
CA LEU A 148 9.84 4.64 -6.14
C LEU A 148 10.50 3.96 -7.35
N ILE A 149 11.71 4.41 -7.68
CA ILE A 149 12.62 3.76 -8.61
C ILE A 149 13.73 3.12 -7.79
N VAL A 150 13.71 1.78 -7.67
CA VAL A 150 14.68 1.04 -6.86
C VAL A 150 15.62 0.25 -7.76
N SER A 151 16.93 0.44 -7.60
CA SER A 151 17.92 -0.33 -8.37
C SER A 151 17.83 -1.83 -8.05
N ARG A 152 18.05 -2.68 -9.06
CA ARG A 152 18.19 -4.14 -8.85
C ARG A 152 19.47 -4.49 -8.09
N LYS A 153 20.41 -3.57 -7.96
CA LYS A 153 21.66 -3.77 -7.24
C LYS A 153 21.63 -2.97 -5.94
N ASP A 154 22.31 -3.48 -4.92
CA ASP A 154 22.67 -2.67 -3.76
C ASP A 154 23.55 -1.48 -4.18
N GLN A 155 23.75 -0.51 -3.28
CA GLN A 155 24.50 0.72 -3.60
C GLN A 155 25.92 0.45 -4.12
N VAL A 156 26.55 -0.65 -3.67
CA VAL A 156 27.93 -1.04 -4.01
C VAL A 156 28.04 -2.02 -5.18
N ASN A 157 26.97 -2.24 -5.96
CA ASN A 157 26.96 -3.13 -7.13
C ASN A 157 27.27 -4.62 -6.85
N LYS A 158 27.12 -5.12 -5.63
CA LYS A 158 27.41 -6.51 -5.24
C LYS A 158 26.16 -7.39 -5.25
N LYS A 159 25.18 -7.14 -4.39
CA LYS A 159 24.00 -8.01 -4.21
C LYS A 159 22.93 -7.72 -5.28
N LYS A 160 22.32 -8.76 -5.85
CA LYS A 160 21.12 -8.66 -6.72
C LYS A 160 19.85 -8.72 -5.87
N LEU A 161 19.00 -7.72 -6.00
CA LEU A 161 17.78 -7.46 -5.23
C LEU A 161 16.59 -7.49 -6.20
N SER A 162 15.73 -8.50 -6.11
CA SER A 162 14.55 -8.61 -6.96
C SER A 162 13.32 -8.80 -6.08
N PRO A 163 12.43 -7.81 -5.95
CA PRO A 163 11.19 -7.95 -5.18
C PRO A 163 10.15 -8.84 -5.89
N LEU A 164 10.35 -9.10 -7.19
CA LEU A 164 9.50 -9.94 -8.03
C LEU A 164 9.94 -11.41 -8.06
N THR A 165 10.87 -11.82 -7.20
CA THR A 165 11.27 -13.23 -7.11
C THR A 165 10.15 -14.10 -6.53
N ASN A 166 10.18 -15.40 -6.87
CA ASN A 166 9.32 -16.42 -6.26
C ASN A 166 10.00 -17.11 -5.06
N HIS A 167 11.30 -16.88 -4.86
CA HIS A 167 12.01 -17.34 -3.67
C HIS A 167 11.65 -16.44 -2.48
N LYS A 168 11.35 -17.02 -1.31
CA LYS A 168 11.00 -16.26 -0.10
C LYS A 168 12.06 -16.37 0.99
N ASN A 169 12.24 -17.57 1.52
CA ASN A 169 13.23 -17.88 2.55
C ASN A 169 14.00 -19.15 2.17
N THR A 170 14.57 -19.17 0.97
CA THR A 170 15.31 -20.33 0.47
C THR A 170 16.64 -20.41 1.21
N LYS A 171 16.83 -21.47 2.02
CA LYS A 171 18.08 -21.70 2.77
C LYS A 171 19.10 -22.56 2.02
N ASN A 172 18.62 -23.35 1.05
CA ASN A 172 19.40 -24.37 0.35
C ASN A 172 19.52 -24.08 -1.16
N GLY A 173 20.67 -24.41 -1.74
CA GLY A 173 20.96 -24.20 -3.16
C GLY A 173 21.76 -22.93 -3.45
N ILE A 174 21.94 -22.63 -4.75
CA ILE A 174 22.73 -21.49 -5.24
C ILE A 174 22.07 -20.16 -4.87
N ILE A 175 20.73 -20.12 -4.84
CA ILE A 175 19.95 -18.93 -4.47
C ILE A 175 19.57 -19.06 -3.00
N LYS A 176 20.25 -18.28 -2.15
CA LYS A 176 19.91 -18.12 -0.72
C LYS A 176 19.13 -16.82 -0.49
N GLY A 177 18.17 -16.87 0.42
CA GLY A 177 17.26 -15.76 0.74
C GLY A 177 16.01 -15.74 -0.14
N GLY A 178 15.47 -14.55 -0.41
CA GLY A 178 14.27 -14.37 -1.23
C GLY A 178 13.63 -13.02 -0.98
N PHE A 179 12.34 -12.88 -1.29
CA PHE A 179 11.55 -11.70 -0.95
C PHE A 179 10.10 -12.13 -0.74
N ASP A 180 9.56 -11.92 0.47
CA ASP A 180 8.18 -12.26 0.78
C ASP A 180 7.29 -11.02 0.77
N ARG A 181 6.56 -10.79 -0.32
CA ARG A 181 5.69 -9.62 -0.48
C ARG A 181 4.58 -9.57 0.57
N VAL A 182 4.04 -10.72 0.98
CA VAL A 182 3.00 -10.79 2.02
C VAL A 182 3.57 -10.31 3.36
N ASN A 183 4.74 -10.83 3.74
CA ASN A 183 5.40 -10.40 4.97
C ASN A 183 5.74 -8.91 4.94
N LEU A 184 6.24 -8.41 3.80
CA LEU A 184 6.53 -6.97 3.64
C LEU A 184 5.28 -6.13 3.92
N PHE A 185 4.15 -6.42 3.28
CA PHE A 185 2.94 -5.63 3.46
C PHE A 185 2.46 -5.60 4.92
N LEU A 186 2.57 -6.73 5.63
CA LEU A 186 2.27 -6.79 7.06
C LEU A 186 3.20 -5.89 7.88
N GLN A 187 4.52 -5.95 7.64
CA GLN A 187 5.48 -5.10 8.36
C GLN A 187 5.27 -3.61 8.05
N LEU A 188 4.94 -3.29 6.80
CA LEU A 188 4.70 -1.93 6.35
C LEU A 188 3.45 -1.30 6.96
N GLU A 189 2.37 -2.07 7.12
CA GLU A 189 1.17 -1.60 7.84
C GLU A 189 1.48 -1.40 9.32
N GLN A 190 2.13 -2.36 9.98
CA GLN A 190 2.50 -2.23 11.39
C GLN A 190 3.46 -1.05 11.63
N GLY A 191 4.42 -0.85 10.73
CA GLY A 191 5.36 0.27 10.80
C GLY A 191 4.66 1.61 10.59
N PHE A 192 3.71 1.68 9.64
CA PHE A 192 2.86 2.87 9.47
C PHE A 192 2.07 3.17 10.75
N ASP A 193 1.41 2.15 11.30
CA ASP A 193 0.54 2.29 12.47
C ASP A 193 1.32 2.80 13.68
N LYS A 194 2.54 2.29 13.89
CA LYS A 194 3.45 2.78 14.94
C LYS A 194 3.94 4.20 14.67
N LEU A 195 4.34 4.49 13.44
CA LEU A 195 4.96 5.76 13.07
C LEU A 195 4.00 6.96 13.24
N PHE A 196 2.74 6.75 12.87
CA PHE A 196 1.70 7.79 12.88
C PHE A 196 0.66 7.60 13.99
N ASN A 197 0.88 6.65 14.91
CA ASN A 197 -0.08 6.27 15.94
C ASN A 197 -1.49 6.00 15.35
N TYR A 198 -1.53 5.32 14.20
CA TYR A 198 -2.76 5.08 13.45
C TYR A 198 -3.47 3.83 13.97
N ASN A 199 -4.68 4.00 14.50
CA ASN A 199 -5.52 2.91 14.97
C ASN A 199 -6.28 2.25 13.81
N ARG A 200 -5.57 1.39 13.07
CA ARG A 200 -6.10 0.70 11.90
C ARG A 200 -7.28 -0.20 12.25
N GLN A 201 -8.40 0.00 11.56
CA GLN A 201 -9.56 -0.88 11.73
C GLN A 201 -9.29 -2.25 11.09
N PRO A 202 -9.85 -3.36 11.63
CA PRO A 202 -9.61 -4.70 11.10
C PRO A 202 -9.88 -4.83 9.58
N LYS A 203 -10.97 -4.24 9.10
CA LYS A 203 -11.33 -4.20 7.66
C LYS A 203 -10.32 -3.48 6.78
N GLU A 204 -9.59 -2.55 7.37
CA GLU A 204 -8.53 -1.81 6.68
C GLU A 204 -7.23 -2.58 6.62
N SER A 205 -7.05 -3.68 7.36
CA SER A 205 -5.81 -4.46 7.34
C SER A 205 -5.58 -5.19 6.02
N PHE A 206 -4.32 -5.36 5.66
CA PHE A 206 -3.89 -6.18 4.53
C PHE A 206 -4.39 -7.60 4.69
N THR A 207 -4.28 -8.19 5.90
CA THR A 207 -4.76 -9.55 6.18
C THR A 207 -6.24 -9.69 5.84
N TYR A 208 -7.09 -8.78 6.33
CA TYR A 208 -8.52 -8.83 6.05
C TYR A 208 -8.80 -8.70 4.55
N ARG A 209 -8.23 -7.68 3.90
CA ARG A 209 -8.41 -7.43 2.46
C ARG A 209 -7.95 -8.63 1.63
N ASN A 210 -6.76 -9.16 1.90
CA ASN A 210 -6.19 -10.29 1.19
C ASN A 210 -7.02 -11.57 1.38
N THR A 211 -7.52 -11.86 2.58
CA THR A 211 -8.39 -13.02 2.81
C THR A 211 -9.75 -12.86 2.13
N MET A 212 -10.32 -11.67 2.11
CA MET A 212 -11.60 -11.42 1.42
C MET A 212 -11.48 -11.56 -0.10
N THR A 213 -10.31 -11.24 -0.68
CA THR A 213 -10.08 -11.38 -2.13
C THR A 213 -9.63 -12.79 -2.52
N ASN A 214 -8.69 -13.38 -1.77
CA ASN A 214 -7.96 -14.58 -2.18
C ASN A 214 -8.20 -15.81 -1.28
N GLY A 215 -8.82 -15.61 -0.11
CA GLY A 215 -9.09 -16.68 0.85
C GLY A 215 -10.22 -17.60 0.41
N SER A 216 -10.29 -18.78 1.00
CA SER A 216 -11.41 -19.70 0.79
C SER A 216 -12.72 -19.10 1.32
N ILE A 217 -13.85 -19.55 0.78
CA ILE A 217 -15.19 -19.13 1.22
C ILE A 217 -15.35 -19.29 2.74
N SER A 218 -14.82 -20.36 3.34
CA SER A 218 -14.89 -20.59 4.79
C SER A 218 -14.10 -19.54 5.59
N GLU A 219 -12.92 -19.16 5.13
CA GLU A 219 -12.10 -18.12 5.79
C GLU A 219 -12.76 -16.74 5.70
N GLN A 220 -13.38 -16.44 4.56
CA GLN A 220 -14.14 -15.20 4.35
C GLN A 220 -15.33 -15.12 5.33
N PHE A 221 -16.13 -16.18 5.45
CA PHE A 221 -17.24 -16.22 6.39
C PHE A 221 -16.80 -16.06 7.85
N LYS A 222 -15.71 -16.71 8.26
CA LYS A 222 -15.16 -16.56 9.61
C LYS A 222 -14.78 -15.11 9.93
N LEU A 223 -14.17 -14.39 8.98
CA LEU A 223 -13.82 -12.98 9.18
C LEU A 223 -15.05 -12.08 9.26
N GLN A 224 -16.09 -12.36 8.47
CA GLN A 224 -17.35 -11.62 8.54
C GLN A 224 -18.07 -11.87 9.87
N GLU A 225 -18.10 -13.10 10.37
CA GLU A 225 -18.73 -13.44 11.65
C GLU A 225 -18.03 -12.76 12.84
N LEU A 226 -16.69 -12.79 12.87
CA LEU A 226 -15.90 -12.09 13.90
C LEU A 226 -16.17 -10.58 13.90
N ASP A 227 -16.34 -9.99 12.73
CA ASP A 227 -16.66 -8.58 12.58
C ASP A 227 -18.06 -8.26 13.13
N SER A 228 -19.07 -9.05 12.78
CA SER A 228 -20.44 -8.92 13.30
C SER A 228 -20.50 -9.03 14.83
N GLN A 229 -19.84 -10.04 15.41
CA GLN A 229 -19.78 -10.23 16.87
C GLN A 229 -19.03 -9.10 17.59
N SER A 230 -18.08 -8.44 16.92
CA SER A 230 -17.38 -7.28 17.47
C SER A 230 -18.26 -6.04 17.48
N CYS A 231 -19.12 -5.88 16.47
CA CYS A 231 -20.11 -4.80 16.40
C CYS A 231 -21.19 -4.98 17.47
N GLU A 232 -21.74 -6.20 17.65
CA GLU A 232 -22.72 -6.50 18.68
C GLU A 232 -22.19 -6.19 20.09
N ARG A 233 -20.94 -6.59 20.40
CA ARG A 233 -20.29 -6.28 21.68
C ARG A 233 -20.08 -4.78 21.90
N LYS A 234 -19.72 -4.02 20.87
CA LYS A 234 -19.58 -2.56 20.97
C LYS A 234 -20.92 -1.88 21.21
N ILE A 235 -22.01 -2.35 20.58
CA ILE A 235 -23.37 -1.85 20.81
C ILE A 235 -23.78 -2.10 22.26
N ALA A 236 -23.59 -3.31 22.79
CA ALA A 236 -23.92 -3.64 24.18
C ALA A 236 -23.19 -2.73 25.19
N ILE A 237 -21.87 -2.54 25.02
CA ILE A 237 -21.08 -1.64 25.89
C ILE A 237 -21.54 -0.17 25.80
N SER A 238 -21.94 0.28 24.59
CA SER A 238 -22.48 1.64 24.41
C SER A 238 -23.87 1.84 25.01
N GLN A 239 -24.66 0.76 25.16
CA GLN A 239 -25.96 0.83 25.82
C GLN A 239 -25.82 0.84 27.34
N ASP A 240 -24.89 0.08 27.91
CA ASP A 240 -24.61 0.08 29.36
C ASP A 240 -24.01 1.41 29.84
N SER A 241 -23.11 2.03 29.07
CA SER A 241 -22.54 3.35 29.41
C SER A 241 -23.54 4.51 29.29
N ASN A 242 -24.61 4.36 28.50
CA ASN A 242 -25.71 5.32 28.45
C ASN A 242 -26.71 5.15 29.61
N GLN A 243 -26.71 4.01 30.32
CA GLN A 243 -27.51 3.85 31.54
C GLN A 243 -26.91 4.59 32.74
N GLU A 244 -25.59 4.80 32.79
CA GLU A 244 -24.96 5.54 33.89
C GLU A 244 -25.18 7.06 33.81
N ASN A 245 -25.59 7.60 32.65
CA ASN A 245 -25.90 9.03 32.49
C ASN A 245 -27.40 9.37 32.65
N LEU A 246 -28.23 8.39 33.01
CA LEU A 246 -29.68 8.57 33.23
C LEU A 246 -30.10 8.58 34.71
N PHE A 247 -29.15 8.53 35.65
CA PHE A 247 -29.41 8.49 37.09
C PHE A 247 -29.08 9.79 37.84
N SER A 248 -29.14 10.95 37.18
CA SER A 248 -29.08 12.24 37.86
C SER A 248 -29.99 13.29 37.21
N VAL A 249 -31.28 13.00 37.15
CA VAL A 249 -32.31 14.06 37.08
C VAL A 249 -33.33 13.76 38.16
N ASN A 250 -33.27 14.55 39.23
CA ASN A 250 -34.16 14.46 40.37
C ASN A 250 -35.62 14.68 39.96
N LEU A 251 -36.46 13.88 40.59
CA LEU A 251 -37.90 13.86 40.55
C LEU A 251 -38.47 15.09 41.27
N GLU A 252 -39.23 15.94 40.59
CA GLU A 252 -40.26 16.75 41.23
C GLU A 252 -41.51 16.81 40.35
N ASN A 253 -42.62 16.35 40.94
CA ASN A 253 -43.93 16.16 40.33
C ASN A 253 -44.61 17.50 39.98
N LYS A 254 -45.29 17.56 38.81
CA LYS A 254 -46.70 17.98 38.76
C LYS A 254 -47.38 17.64 37.42
N GLU A 255 -48.39 16.79 37.54
CA GLU A 255 -49.68 16.72 36.83
C GLU A 255 -49.87 17.56 35.55
N ALA A 256 -50.23 16.91 34.44
CA ALA A 256 -51.63 16.83 33.97
C ALA A 256 -51.76 16.50 32.46
N SER A 257 -52.50 15.41 32.19
CA SER A 257 -53.50 15.24 31.12
C SER A 257 -53.09 15.07 29.63
N ASN A 258 -53.66 13.98 29.08
CA ASN A 258 -54.26 13.81 27.73
C ASN A 258 -53.43 13.22 26.57
N GLN A 259 -53.69 11.91 26.36
CA GLN A 259 -54.03 11.22 25.09
C GLN A 259 -53.54 11.79 23.74
N LYS A 260 -52.77 10.98 22.99
CA LYS A 260 -53.26 10.21 21.81
C LYS A 260 -52.15 9.38 21.15
N ASP A 261 -52.56 8.21 20.66
CA ASP A 261 -51.81 7.22 19.90
C ASP A 261 -51.13 7.75 18.63
N SER A 262 -49.96 7.21 18.26
CA SER A 262 -49.83 6.43 17.02
C SER A 262 -48.47 5.73 16.87
N GLN A 263 -48.58 4.41 16.72
CA GLN A 263 -47.86 3.50 15.82
C GLN A 263 -46.39 3.75 15.46
N VAL A 264 -45.59 2.83 15.98
CA VAL A 264 -44.29 2.34 15.51
C VAL A 264 -44.33 1.97 14.03
N TYR A 265 -43.46 2.55 13.22
CA TYR A 265 -42.86 1.87 12.05
C TYR A 265 -41.39 2.26 11.91
N ASN A 266 -40.53 1.32 12.31
CA ASN A 266 -39.13 1.26 11.91
C ASN A 266 -39.05 0.84 10.45
N THR A 267 -38.52 1.69 9.56
CA THR A 267 -38.15 1.31 8.20
C THR A 267 -36.65 1.52 7.99
N PHE A 268 -35.91 0.43 8.16
CA PHE A 268 -34.56 0.27 7.61
C PHE A 268 -34.67 0.25 6.07
N ASN A 269 -34.26 1.32 5.41
CA ASN A 269 -34.05 1.32 3.97
C ASN A 269 -32.60 0.95 3.66
N ILE A 270 -32.41 -0.31 3.26
CA ILE A 270 -31.23 -0.79 2.54
C ILE A 270 -31.51 -0.60 1.05
N PHE A 271 -30.86 0.40 0.45
CA PHE A 271 -30.57 0.47 -0.99
C PHE A 271 -29.09 0.84 -1.07
N GLY A 272 -28.19 0.07 -1.69
CA GLY A 272 -28.31 -0.47 -3.03
C GLY A 272 -27.58 0.48 -3.99
N LEU A 273 -26.25 0.46 -3.98
CA LEU A 273 -25.43 1.14 -4.99
C LEU A 273 -24.35 0.17 -5.49
N ALA A 274 -24.72 -0.53 -6.56
CA ALA A 274 -23.79 -1.20 -7.45
C ALA A 274 -22.93 -0.13 -8.14
N GLY A 275 -21.66 -0.07 -7.77
CA GLY A 275 -20.61 0.64 -8.49
C GLY A 275 -19.69 -0.38 -9.15
N THR A 276 -19.62 -0.32 -10.47
CA THR A 276 -18.85 -1.18 -11.38
C THR A 276 -17.37 -1.30 -10.99
N TYR A 277 -16.95 -2.47 -10.51
CA TYR A 277 -15.54 -2.86 -10.47
C TYR A 277 -15.17 -3.56 -11.78
N SER A 278 -14.22 -2.96 -12.49
CA SER A 278 -13.55 -3.57 -13.64
C SER A 278 -12.84 -4.85 -13.19
N SER A 279 -13.34 -5.98 -13.67
CA SER A 279 -12.72 -7.30 -13.56
C SER A 279 -11.50 -7.37 -14.48
N PHE A 280 -10.31 -7.53 -13.92
CA PHE A 280 -9.18 -8.12 -14.65
C PHE A 280 -8.95 -9.52 -14.10
N SER A 281 -9.42 -10.51 -14.86
CA SER A 281 -9.19 -11.93 -14.64
C SER A 281 -7.77 -12.30 -15.07
N GLU A 282 -6.93 -12.74 -14.13
CA GLU A 282 -5.71 -13.49 -14.44
C GLU A 282 -6.09 -14.90 -14.90
N GLU A 283 -6.02 -15.13 -16.21
CA GLU A 283 -6.09 -16.46 -16.80
C GLU A 283 -4.71 -17.15 -16.66
N GLN A 284 -4.47 -17.82 -15.53
CA GLN A 284 -3.32 -18.71 -15.39
C GLN A 284 -3.64 -20.07 -16.03
N ILE A 285 -3.12 -20.27 -17.24
CA ILE A 285 -3.03 -21.58 -17.88
C ILE A 285 -2.17 -22.51 -17.01
N LEU A 286 -2.85 -23.44 -16.33
CA LEU A 286 -2.27 -24.57 -15.62
C LEU A 286 -1.49 -25.48 -16.59
N LYS A 287 -0.19 -25.24 -16.77
CA LYS A 287 0.70 -26.18 -17.48
C LYS A 287 0.94 -27.41 -16.61
N ARG A 288 0.16 -28.48 -16.88
CA ARG A 288 0.39 -29.83 -16.34
C ARG A 288 1.82 -30.31 -16.61
N PRO A 289 2.47 -31.04 -15.68
CA PRO A 289 3.80 -31.59 -15.90
C PRO A 289 3.79 -32.66 -17.01
N LYS A 290 4.70 -32.53 -17.99
CA LYS A 290 4.89 -33.52 -19.06
C LYS A 290 5.37 -34.85 -18.48
N LYS A 291 4.60 -35.93 -18.64
CA LYS A 291 5.04 -37.30 -18.37
C LYS A 291 6.26 -37.64 -19.24
N LYS A 292 7.35 -38.09 -18.62
CA LYS A 292 8.52 -38.67 -19.32
C LYS A 292 8.07 -39.93 -20.07
N LYS A 293 8.27 -39.98 -21.40
CA LYS A 293 8.14 -41.21 -22.18
C LYS A 293 9.33 -42.14 -21.84
N LYS A 294 9.03 -43.38 -21.43
CA LYS A 294 10.03 -44.46 -21.32
C LYS A 294 10.63 -44.74 -22.70
N ARG A 295 11.96 -44.83 -22.79
CA ARG A 295 12.66 -45.39 -23.97
C ARG A 295 12.32 -46.88 -24.01
N LYS A 296 11.84 -47.37 -25.16
CA LYS A 296 11.84 -48.81 -25.42
C LYS A 296 13.28 -49.23 -25.74
N LEU A 297 13.68 -50.33 -25.13
CA LEU A 297 14.88 -51.11 -25.42
C LEU A 297 14.90 -51.53 -26.90
#